data_AF-A0AAN1DEE9-F1
#
_entry.id   AF-A0AAN1DEE9-F1
#
_cell.length_a   1.000
_cell.length_b   1.000
_cell.length_c   1.000
_cell.angle_alpha   90.00
_cell.angle_beta   90.00
_cell.angle_gamma   90.00
#
_symmetry.space_group_name_H-M   'P 1'
#
loop_
_entity.id
_entity.type
_entity.pdbx_description
1 polymer ?
#
loop_
_entity_poly.entity_id
_entity_poly.type
_entity_poly.pdbx_seq_one_letter_code
_entity_poly.pdbx_strand_id
1 'polypeptide(L)'
;MLKRLYLKFREERVFLRALCVFVFTALTLHYTIGYDADWGGTNLTLSIEAAIASAVIMMEQKRSGDIQQRQLEALLAMAESARERDAEQIALMRALKESDERLLKALTEGEKS
;
A
#
# COMPACT_ATOMS: atom_id res chain seq x y z
N MET A 1 12.10 -22.60 -7.31
CA MET A 1 13.26 -21.70 -7.56
C MET A 1 12.94 -20.57 -8.54
N LEU A 2 12.31 -20.82 -9.71
CA LEU A 2 11.97 -19.78 -10.69
C LEU A 2 11.18 -18.58 -10.12
N LYS A 3 10.15 -18.80 -9.28
CA LYS A 3 9.37 -17.71 -8.67
C LYS A 3 10.21 -16.73 -7.84
N ARG A 4 11.25 -17.21 -7.13
CA ARG A 4 12.14 -16.35 -6.33
C ARG A 4 13.11 -15.55 -7.21
N LEU A 5 13.57 -16.17 -8.30
CA LEU A 5 14.42 -15.50 -9.29
C LEU A 5 13.63 -14.41 -10.04
N TYR A 6 12.39 -14.73 -10.41
CA TYR A 6 11.44 -13.79 -11.01
C TYR A 6 11.13 -12.62 -10.08
N LEU A 7 10.92 -12.86 -8.78
CA LEU A 7 10.71 -11.80 -7.80
C LEU A 7 11.94 -10.89 -7.63
N LYS A 8 13.16 -11.42 -7.71
CA LYS A 8 14.40 -10.63 -7.70
C LYS A 8 14.56 -9.81 -8.98
N PHE A 9 14.22 -10.35 -10.14
CA PHE A 9 14.25 -9.61 -11.41
C PHE A 9 13.16 -8.54 -11.51
N ARG A 10 12.04 -8.76 -10.81
CA ARG A 10 10.94 -7.79 -10.65
C ARG A 10 11.31 -6.63 -9.74
N GLU A 11 12.44 -6.66 -9.03
CA GLU A 11 12.92 -5.49 -8.30
C GLU A 11 13.20 -4.36 -9.30
N GLU A 12 12.49 -3.25 -9.10
CA GLU A 12 12.51 -2.04 -9.92
C GLU A 12 13.92 -1.61 -10.31
N ARG A 13 14.86 -1.65 -9.36
CA ARG A 13 16.26 -1.25 -9.58
C ARG A 13 17.01 -2.23 -10.49
N VAL A 14 16.70 -3.52 -10.41
CA VAL A 14 17.33 -4.56 -11.24
C VAL A 14 16.76 -4.51 -12.65
N PHE A 15 15.45 -4.37 -12.77
CA PHE A 15 14.78 -4.20 -14.06
C PHE A 15 15.28 -2.94 -14.79
N LEU A 16 15.35 -1.81 -14.09
CA LEU A 16 15.80 -0.55 -14.69
C LEU A 16 17.27 -0.62 -15.13
N ARG A 17 18.15 -1.25 -14.32
CA ARG A 17 19.54 -1.49 -14.70
C ARG A 17 19.65 -2.40 -15.92
N ALA A 18 18.90 -3.51 -15.94
CA ALA A 18 18.88 -4.43 -17.06
C ALA A 18 18.36 -3.75 -18.34
N LEU A 19 17.32 -2.91 -18.21
CA LEU A 19 16.80 -2.10 -19.31
C LEU A 19 17.85 -1.12 -19.82
N CYS A 20 18.49 -0.34 -18.95
CA CYS A 20 19.57 0.57 -19.37
C CYS A 20 20.68 -0.18 -20.09
N VAL A 21 21.16 -1.31 -19.54
CA VAL A 21 22.19 -2.13 -20.18
C VAL A 21 21.73 -2.58 -21.55
N PHE A 22 20.52 -3.11 -21.69
CA PHE A 22 19.94 -3.54 -22.96
C PHE A 22 19.84 -2.40 -23.99
N VAL A 23 19.39 -1.22 -23.56
CA VAL A 23 19.32 -0.02 -24.40
C VAL A 23 20.69 0.36 -24.90
N PHE A 24 21.69 0.42 -24.01
CA PHE A 24 23.06 0.74 -24.39
C PHE A 24 23.66 -0.29 -25.34
N THR A 25 23.51 -1.59 -25.09
CA THR A 25 24.02 -2.62 -26.02
C THR A 25 23.31 -2.57 -27.36
N ALA A 26 21.99 -2.37 -27.38
CA ALA A 26 21.24 -2.28 -28.63
C ALA A 26 21.62 -1.05 -29.45
N LEU A 27 21.77 0.13 -28.82
CA LEU A 27 22.30 1.34 -29.46
C LEU A 27 23.72 1.13 -29.99
N THR A 28 24.58 0.51 -29.18
CA THR A 28 25.97 0.23 -29.58
C THR A 28 26.02 -0.71 -30.77
N LEU A 29 25.23 -1.79 -30.77
CA LEU A 29 25.15 -2.74 -31.89
C LEU A 29 24.64 -2.06 -33.17
N HIS A 30 23.61 -1.23 -33.04
CA HIS A 30 23.03 -0.50 -34.15
C HIS A 30 24.07 0.44 -34.81
N TYR A 31 24.80 1.21 -34.00
CA TYR A 31 25.82 2.14 -34.50
C TYR A 31 27.09 1.45 -35.02
N THR A 32 27.50 0.32 -34.44
CA THR A 32 28.78 -0.34 -34.81
C THR A 32 28.64 -1.34 -35.95
N ILE A 33 27.49 -2.00 -36.09
CA ILE A 33 27.26 -3.06 -37.09
C ILE A 33 26.38 -2.56 -38.25
N GLY A 34 25.71 -1.40 -38.09
CA GLY A 34 24.84 -0.84 -39.12
C GLY A 34 23.58 -1.69 -39.35
N TYR A 35 23.12 -2.39 -38.31
CA TYR A 35 21.95 -3.26 -38.38
C TYR A 35 20.69 -2.38 -38.54
N ASP A 36 20.22 -2.26 -39.79
CA ASP A 36 18.94 -1.71 -40.23
C ASP A 36 18.62 -0.30 -39.69
N ALA A 37 19.15 0.73 -40.37
CA ALA A 37 19.02 2.14 -40.01
C ALA A 37 17.56 2.66 -39.97
N ASP A 38 16.68 2.15 -40.82
CA ASP A 38 15.33 2.70 -41.00
C ASP A 38 14.24 1.92 -40.24
N TRP A 39 14.40 0.60 -40.06
CA TRP A 39 13.42 -0.25 -39.36
C TRP A 39 13.86 -0.70 -37.96
N GLY A 40 15.17 -0.82 -37.72
CA GLY A 40 15.73 -1.25 -36.45
C GLY A 40 15.65 -0.16 -35.37
N GLY A 41 15.97 1.08 -35.73
CA GLY A 41 15.98 2.22 -34.78
C GLY A 41 14.58 2.58 -34.25
N THR A 42 13.57 2.60 -35.12
CA THR A 42 12.18 2.94 -34.74
C THR A 42 11.55 1.85 -33.86
N ASN A 43 11.73 0.57 -34.21
CA ASN A 43 11.27 -0.55 -33.38
C ASN A 43 12.03 -0.63 -32.05
N LEU A 44 13.32 -0.31 -32.05
CA LEU A 44 14.10 -0.24 -30.83
C LEU A 44 13.56 0.87 -29.92
N THR A 45 13.30 2.06 -30.46
CA THR A 45 12.76 3.20 -29.72
C THR A 45 11.38 2.88 -29.15
N LEU A 46 10.46 2.32 -29.95
CA LEU A 46 9.14 1.88 -29.50
C LEU A 46 9.21 0.79 -28.42
N SER A 47 10.14 -0.16 -28.55
CA SER A 47 10.35 -1.22 -27.56
C SER A 47 10.90 -0.65 -26.24
N ILE A 48 11.75 0.36 -26.32
CA ILE A 48 12.28 1.08 -25.15
C ILE A 48 11.16 1.87 -24.48
N GLU A 49 10.36 2.61 -25.23
CA GLU A 49 9.21 3.35 -24.71
C GLU A 49 8.19 2.42 -24.06
N ALA A 50 7.86 1.29 -24.70
CA ALA A 50 6.98 0.28 -24.12
C ALA A 50 7.55 -0.32 -22.83
N ALA A 51 8.87 -0.56 -22.76
CA ALA A 51 9.53 -1.06 -21.57
C ALA A 51 9.56 -0.03 -20.43
N ILE A 52 9.78 1.25 -20.73
CA ILE A 52 9.72 2.35 -19.76
C ILE A 52 8.29 2.52 -19.25
N ALA A 53 7.29 2.58 -20.14
CA ALA A 53 5.88 2.67 -19.76
C ALA A 53 5.46 1.50 -18.85
N SER A 54 5.88 0.28 -19.20
CA SER A 54 5.63 -0.91 -18.38
C SER A 54 6.32 -0.81 -17.01
N ALA A 55 7.55 -0.28 -16.95
CA ALA A 55 8.26 -0.05 -15.69
C ALA A 55 7.52 0.94 -14.78
N VAL A 56 7.08 2.08 -15.34
CA VAL A 56 6.35 3.13 -14.62
C VAL A 56 5.03 2.61 -14.08
N ILE A 57 4.26 1.88 -14.90
CA ILE A 57 3.00 1.26 -14.48
C ILE A 57 3.24 0.27 -13.31
N MET A 58 4.29 -0.56 -13.39
CA MET A 58 4.64 -1.48 -12.30
C MET A 58 5.03 -0.75 -11.01
N MET A 59 5.75 0.37 -11.11
CA MET A 59 6.09 1.20 -9.95
C MET A 59 4.84 1.82 -9.30
N GLU A 60 3.92 2.37 -10.10
CA GLU A 60 2.67 2.94 -9.59
C GLU A 60 1.78 1.89 -8.93
N GLN A 61 1.63 0.72 -9.56
CA GLN A 61 0.85 -0.38 -8.98
C GLN A 61 1.41 -0.81 -7.62
N LYS A 62 2.73 -0.86 -7.47
CA LYS A 62 3.38 -1.18 -6.20
C LYS A 62 3.14 -0.09 -5.16
N ARG A 63 3.33 1.18 -5.53
CA ARG A 63 3.07 2.33 -4.65
C ARG A 63 1.62 2.38 -4.18
N SER A 64 0.67 2.13 -5.09
CA SER A 64 -0.76 2.08 -4.78
C SER A 64 -1.09 0.94 -3.83
N GLY A 65 -0.47 -0.24 -4.02
CA GLY A 65 -0.59 -1.37 -3.10
C GLY A 65 -0.09 -1.06 -1.68
N ASP A 66 1.08 -0.43 -1.56
CA ASP A 66 1.64 -0.06 -0.26
C ASP A 66 0.77 1.00 0.46
N ILE A 67 0.21 1.96 -0.27
CA ILE A 67 -0.70 2.97 0.28
C ILE A 67 -2.01 2.32 0.73
N GLN A 68 -2.61 1.45 -0.09
CA GLN A 68 -3.82 0.72 0.29
C GLN A 68 -3.59 -0.15 1.52
N GLN A 69 -2.44 -0.81 1.62
CA GLN A 69 -2.10 -1.60 2.79
C GLN A 69 -2.01 -0.75 4.05
N ARG A 70 -1.35 0.42 3.99
CA ARG A 70 -1.29 1.37 5.12
C ARG A 70 -2.66 1.93 5.49
N GLN A 71 -3.52 2.18 4.51
CA GLN A 71 -4.90 2.62 4.77
C GLN A 71 -5.72 1.53 5.46
N LEU A 72 -5.56 0.27 5.06
CA LEU A 72 -6.16 -0.89 5.72
C LEU A 72 -5.68 -1.03 7.17
N GLU A 73 -4.37 -0.93 7.40
CA GLU A 73 -3.78 -0.96 8.75
C GLU A 73 -4.33 0.18 9.63
N ALA A 74 -4.42 1.39 9.08
CA ALA A 74 -5.00 2.53 9.78
C ALA A 74 -6.50 2.33 10.09
N LEU A 75 -7.29 1.82 9.14
CA LEU A 75 -8.71 1.52 9.34
C LEU A 75 -8.93 0.45 10.41
N LEU A 76 -8.09 -0.58 10.44
CA LEU A 76 -8.14 -1.62 11.47
C LEU A 76 -7.84 -1.02 12.86
N ALA A 77 -6.79 -0.20 12.98
CA ALA A 77 -6.46 0.47 14.24
C ALA A 77 -7.59 1.41 14.71
N MET A 78 -8.23 2.14 13.78
CA MET A 78 -9.40 2.96 14.10
C MET A 78 -10.60 2.12 14.55
N ALA A 79 -10.84 0.97 13.91
CA ALA A 79 -11.92 0.07 14.28
C ALA A 79 -11.69 -0.56 15.68
N GLU A 80 -10.46 -0.93 16.01
CA GLU A 80 -10.09 -1.40 17.35
C GLU A 80 -10.30 -0.32 18.41
N SER A 81 -9.81 0.90 18.14
CA SER A 81 -10.01 2.03 19.05
C SER A 81 -11.47 2.41 19.24
N ALA A 82 -12.29 2.35 18.18
CA ALA A 82 -13.74 2.56 18.28
C ALA A 82 -14.40 1.51 19.18
N ARG A 83 -13.97 0.25 19.06
CA ARG A 83 -14.47 -0.85 19.90
C ARG A 83 -14.13 -0.66 21.38
N GLU A 84 -12.92 -0.20 21.69
CA GLU A 84 -12.52 0.11 23.06
C GLU A 84 -13.34 1.28 23.63
N ARG A 85 -13.52 2.34 22.85
CA ARG A 85 -14.36 3.48 23.26
C ARG A 85 -15.80 3.08 23.53
N ASP A 86 -16.39 2.21 22.71
CA ASP A 86 -17.75 1.73 22.93
C ASP A 86 -17.84 0.90 24.22
N ALA A 87 -16.83 0.06 24.50
CA ALA A 87 -16.77 -0.70 25.74
C ALA A 87 -16.66 0.21 26.98
N GLU A 88 -15.81 1.25 26.91
CA GLU A 88 -15.68 2.26 27.97
C GLU A 88 -16.97 3.04 28.18
N GLN A 89 -17.65 3.45 27.10
CA GLN A 89 -18.94 4.16 27.19
C GLN A 89 -20.02 3.30 27.85
N ILE A 90 -20.10 2.01 27.50
CA ILE A 90 -21.03 1.08 28.15
C ILE A 90 -20.71 0.94 29.64
N ALA A 91 -19.44 0.85 30.01
CA ALA A 91 -19.01 0.80 31.40
C ALA A 91 -19.39 2.07 32.17
N LEU A 92 -19.15 3.25 31.59
CA LEU A 92 -19.54 4.54 32.14
C LEU A 92 -21.06 4.65 32.34
N MET A 93 -21.85 4.24 31.35
CA MET A 93 -23.32 4.24 31.47
C MET A 93 -23.82 3.31 32.58
N ARG A 94 -23.18 2.14 32.77
CA ARG A 94 -23.51 1.24 33.88
C ARG A 94 -23.16 1.87 35.23
N ALA A 95 -21.99 2.50 35.35
CA ALA A 95 -21.57 3.17 36.57
C ALA A 95 -22.48 4.35 36.94
N LEU A 96 -22.89 5.15 35.96
CA LEU A 96 -23.87 6.23 36.15
C LEU A 96 -25.22 5.69 36.62
N LYS A 97 -25.73 4.63 35.97
CA LYS A 97 -26.99 4.00 36.38
C LYS A 97 -26.93 3.47 37.82
N GLU A 98 -25.82 2.83 38.20
CA GLU A 98 -25.64 2.32 39.56
C GLU A 98 -25.53 3.45 40.59
N SER A 99 -24.87 4.56 40.23
CA SER A 99 -24.80 5.77 41.06
C SER A 99 -26.18 6.41 41.25
N ASP A 100 -26.98 6.53 40.18
CA ASP A 100 -28.35 7.06 40.23
C ASP A 100 -29.25 6.18 41.11
N GLU A 101 -29.16 4.84 40.99
CA GLU A 101 -29.92 3.92 41.84
C GLU A 101 -29.54 4.05 43.32
N ARG A 102 -28.26 4.27 43.63
CA ARG A 102 -27.79 4.51 45.01
C ARG A 102 -28.30 5.84 45.56
N LEU A 103 -28.26 6.91 44.76
CA LEU A 103 -28.79 8.23 45.12
C LEU A 103 -30.30 8.17 45.38
N LEU A 104 -31.05 7.50 44.50
CA LEU A 104 -32.49 7.30 44.65
C LEU A 104 -32.84 6.56 45.94
N LYS A 105 -32.11 5.48 46.28
CA LYS A 105 -32.29 4.76 47.56
C LYS A 105 -31.99 5.65 48.76
N ALA A 106 -30.89 6.41 48.74
CA ALA A 106 -30.54 7.31 49.84
C ALA A 106 -31.62 8.39 50.07
N LEU A 107 -32.19 8.94 48.99
CA LEU A 107 -33.26 9.93 49.07
C LEU A 107 -34.58 9.33 49.59
N THR A 108 -34.95 8.12 49.15
CA THR A 108 -36.19 7.46 49.59
C THR A 108 -36.14 6.90 51.01
N GLU A 109 -34.95 6.54 51.50
CA GLU A 109 -34.74 6.15 52.90
C GLU A 109 -34.66 7.37 53.84
N GLY A 110 -34.09 8.49 53.36
CA GLY A 110 -34.05 9.75 54.10
C GLY A 110 -35.41 10.43 54.28
N GLU A 111 -36.36 10.24 53.35
CA GLU A 111 -37.75 10.73 53.47
C GLU A 111 -38.62 9.91 54.46
N LYS A 112 -38.18 8.71 54.86
CA LYS A 112 -38.93 7.83 55.78
C LYS A 112 -38.51 7.96 57.25
N SER A 113 -37.56 8.83 57.57
CA SER A 113 -37.12 9.15 58.94
C SER A 113 -37.61 10.52 59.38
#